data_AF-A0A524GD83-F1
#
_entry.id   AF-A0A524GD83-F1
#
_cell.length_a   1.000
_cell.length_b   1.000
_cell.length_c   1.000
_cell.angle_alpha   90.00
_cell.angle_beta   90.00
_cell.angle_gamma   90.00
#
_symmetry.space_group_name_H-M   'P 1'
#
loop_
_entity.id
_entity.type
_entity.pdbx_description
1 polymer ?
#
loop_
_entity_poly.entity_id
_entity_poly.type
_entity_poly.pdbx_seq_one_letter_code
_entity_poly.pdbx_strand_id
1 'polypeptide(L)' 'MEQRIIIGGFGGQGILFFGKILISAGMLEGKEVTWFPSYGAEVRGGTANCTVIISDELIGSPVV' A
#
# COMPACT_ATOMS: atom_id res chain seq x y z
N MET A 1 4.89 2.54 16.90
CA MET A 1 5.29 1.30 16.20
C MET A 1 5.08 1.51 14.72
N GLU A 2 6.06 1.16 13.88
CA GLU A 2 5.96 1.29 12.41
C GLU A 2 5.85 -0.10 11.77
N GLN A 3 4.90 -0.28 10.86
CA GLN A 3 4.70 -1.50 10.07
C GLN A 3 4.83 -1.19 8.59
N ARG A 4 5.64 -2.00 7.88
CA ARG A 4 5.86 -1.90 6.43
C ARG A 4 5.41 -3.19 5.77
N ILE A 5 4.52 -3.08 4.80
CA ILE A 5 3.86 -4.20 4.14
C ILE A 5 4.02 -4.03 2.64
N ILE A 6 4.51 -5.06 1.96
CA ILE A 6 4.55 -5.12 0.50
C ILE A 6 3.54 -6.16 0.05
N ILE A 7 2.64 -5.77 -0.86
CA ILE A 7 1.62 -6.64 -1.43
C ILE A 7 1.90 -6.73 -2.93
N GLY A 8 2.14 -7.92 -3.45
CA GLY A 8 2.48 -8.15 -4.85
C GLY A 8 1.56 -9.16 -5.52
N GLY A 9 1.39 -9.02 -6.84
CA GLY A 9 0.65 -9.96 -7.68
C GLY A 9 0.47 -9.43 -9.09
N PHE A 10 -0.65 -9.81 -9.72
CA PHE A 10 -0.97 -9.41 -11.10
C PHE A 10 -2.13 -8.40 -11.14
N GLY A 11 -2.08 -7.49 -12.12
CA GLY A 11 -3.11 -6.51 -12.38
C GLY A 11 -4.48 -7.17 -12.59
N GLY A 12 -5.51 -6.64 -11.92
CA GLY A 12 -6.86 -7.19 -11.93
C GLY A 12 -7.19 -8.20 -10.82
N GLN A 13 -6.24 -8.50 -9.92
CA GLN A 13 -6.46 -9.41 -8.77
C GLN A 13 -6.75 -8.68 -7.45
N GLY A 14 -6.88 -7.35 -7.48
CA GLY A 14 -7.20 -6.55 -6.29
C GLY A 14 -5.99 -6.18 -5.41
N ILE A 15 -4.75 -6.37 -5.87
CA ILE A 15 -3.51 -6.02 -5.15
C ILE A 15 -3.53 -4.57 -4.61
N LEU A 16 -3.78 -3.62 -5.50
CA LEU A 16 -3.84 -2.19 -5.14
C LEU A 16 -5.02 -1.86 -4.23
N PHE A 17 -6.14 -2.58 -4.40
CA PHE A 17 -7.34 -2.38 -3.59
C PHE A 17 -7.12 -2.85 -2.16
N PHE A 18 -6.41 -3.97 -1.96
CA PHE A 18 -6.07 -4.45 -0.63
C PHE A 18 -5.21 -3.44 0.15
N GLY A 19 -4.21 -2.84 -0.50
CA GLY A 19 -3.42 -1.76 0.10
C GLY A 19 -4.27 -0.55 0.53
N LYS A 20 -5.27 -0.17 -0.28
CA LYS A 20 -6.22 0.90 0.07
C LYS A 20 -7.10 0.56 1.28
N ILE A 21 -7.51 -0.70 1.44
CA ILE A 21 -8.26 -1.12 2.63
C ILE A 21 -7.40 -0.97 3.88
N LEU A 22 -6.13 -1.40 3.84
CA LEU A 22 -5.22 -1.30 4.99
C LEU A 22 -4.99 0.13 5.44
N ILE A 23 -4.71 1.06 4.51
CA ILE A 23 -4.56 2.47 4.90
C ILE A 23 -5.88 3.07 5.39
N SER A 24 -7.02 2.62 4.88
CA SER A 24 -8.32 3.10 5.35
C SER A 24 -8.58 2.68 6.80
N ALA A 25 -8.23 1.43 7.15
CA ALA A 25 -8.27 0.97 8.53
C ALA A 25 -7.31 1.77 9.42
N GLY A 26 -6.07 1.98 8.97
CA GLY A 26 -5.08 2.79 9.71
C GLY A 26 -5.53 4.23 9.95
N MET A 27 -6.13 4.89 8.94
CA MET A 27 -6.70 6.23 9.07
C MET A 27 -7.85 6.27 10.08
N LEU A 28 -8.74 5.25 10.07
CA LEU A 28 -9.84 5.16 11.03
C LEU A 28 -9.34 4.96 12.47
N GLU A 29 -8.18 4.32 12.64
CA GLU A 29 -7.50 4.18 13.93
C GLU A 29 -6.69 5.43 14.33
N GLY A 30 -6.66 6.49 13.51
CA GLY A 30 -5.91 7.72 13.77
C GLY A 30 -4.40 7.57 13.61
N LYS A 31 -3.94 6.58 12.84
CA LYS A 31 -2.53 6.34 12.56
C LYS A 31 -2.06 7.12 11.34
N GLU A 32 -0.76 7.39 11.31
CA GLU A 32 -0.08 7.90 10.13
C GLU A 32 0.07 6.77 9.12
N VAL A 33 -0.34 7.02 7.87
CA VAL A 33 -0.33 6.00 6.82
C VAL A 33 0.24 6.53 5.51
N THR A 34 0.93 5.66 4.79
CA THR A 34 1.36 5.92 3.42
C THR A 34 1.08 4.71 2.54
N TRP A 35 0.62 4.96 1.32
CA TRP A 35 0.38 3.92 0.31
C TRP A 35 1.03 4.30 -1.01
N PHE A 36 1.91 3.44 -1.50
CA PHE A 36 2.64 3.64 -2.75
C PHE A 36 2.38 2.47 -3.72
N PRO A 37 1.61 2.67 -4.79
CA PRO A 37 1.40 1.66 -5.82
C PRO A 37 2.53 1.64 -6.84
N SER A 38 2.84 0.45 -7.37
CA SER A 38 3.73 0.26 -8.50
C SER A 38 3.13 -0.77 -9.45
N TYR A 39 2.88 -0.38 -10.69
CA TYR A 39 2.30 -1.23 -11.73
C TYR A 39 2.78 -0.79 -13.11
N GLY A 40 2.90 -1.74 -14.03
CA GLY A 40 3.25 -1.47 -15.42
C GLY A 40 2.12 -0.80 -16.21
N ALA A 41 2.37 -0.48 -17.48
CA ALA A 41 1.34 0.06 -18.37
C ALA A 41 0.15 -0.91 -18.56
N GLU A 42 0.37 -2.19 -18.28
CA GLU A 42 -0.63 -3.25 -18.33
C GLU A 42 -1.62 -3.10 -17.16
N VAL A 43 -2.75 -2.46 -17.41
CA VAL A 43 -3.85 -2.29 -16.45
C VAL A 43 -4.39 -3.63 -15.92
N ARG A 44 -4.17 -4.74 -16.65
CA ARG A 44 -4.52 -6.12 -16.26
C ARG A 44 -3.43 -7.10 -16.73
N GLY A 45 -3.13 -8.11 -15.92
CA GLY A 45 -2.21 -9.20 -16.29
C GLY A 45 -0.71 -8.88 -16.14
N GLY A 46 -0.31 -7.60 -16.07
CA GLY A 46 1.05 -7.21 -15.71
C GLY A 46 1.31 -7.30 -14.20
N THR A 47 2.58 -7.16 -13.81
CA THR A 47 2.96 -7.11 -12.39
C THR A 47 2.40 -5.85 -11.73
N ALA A 48 1.76 -6.03 -10.59
CA ALA A 48 1.30 -4.96 -9.72
C ALA A 48 1.77 -5.25 -8.30
N ASN A 49 2.30 -4.23 -7.63
CA ASN A 49 2.59 -4.27 -6.22
C ASN A 49 2.20 -2.94 -5.55
N CYS A 50 2.12 -2.94 -4.23
CA CYS A 50 2.05 -1.71 -3.48
C CYS A 50 2.73 -1.87 -2.12
N THR A 51 3.31 -0.77 -1.65
CA THR A 51 3.88 -0.64 -0.31
C THR A 51 2.90 0.14 0.56
N VAL A 52 2.60 -0.41 1.73
CA VAL A 52 1.80 0.22 2.78
C VAL A 52 2.68 0.42 4.00
N ILE A 53 2.69 1.64 4.54
CA ILE A 53 3.32 1.96 5.82
C ILE A 53 2.22 2.44 6.76
N ILE A 54 2.17 1.89 7.97
CA ILE A 54 1.25 2.29 9.05
C ILE A 54 2.10 2.56 10.29
N SER A 55 1.94 3.72 10.90
CA SER A 55 2.78 4.18 12.01
C SER A 55 1.97 4.94 13.05
N ASP A 56 2.36 4.83 14.31
CA ASP A 56 1.85 5.69 15.39
C ASP A 56 2.50 7.09 15.39
N GLU A 57 3.55 7.29 14.59
CA GLU A 57 4.33 8.52 14.48
C GLU A 57 4.51 8.93 13.00
N LEU A 58 4.92 10.19 12.77
CA LEU A 58 5.11 10.75 11.43
C LEU A 58 6.01 9.88 10.54
N ILE A 59 5.55 9.57 9.33
CA ILE A 59 6.29 8.75 8.37
C ILE A 59 7.32 9.65 7.64
N GLY A 60 8.61 9.41 7.90
CA GLY A 60 9.69 10.24 7.37
C GLY A 60 9.94 10.11 5.85
N SER A 61 9.64 8.96 5.25
CA SER A 61 9.64 8.79 3.78
C SER A 61 9.00 7.45 3.38
N PRO A 62 8.14 7.41 2.34
CA PRO A 62 7.77 6.15 1.70
C PRO A 62 8.99 5.49 1.06
N VAL A 63 9.18 4.20 1.32
CA VAL A 63 10.15 3.38 0.57
C VAL A 63 9.45 2.78 -0.65
N VAL A 64 10.06 2.99 -1.82
CA VAL A 64 9.63 2.50 -3.14
C VAL A 64 10.17 1.10 -3.39
#